data_AF-A0A260BYG5-F1
#
_entry.id   AF-A0A260BYG5-F1
#
_cell.length_a   1.000
_cell.length_b   1.000
_cell.length_c   1.000
_cell.angle_alpha   90.00
_cell.angle_beta   90.00
_cell.angle_gamma   90.00
#
_symmetry.space_group_name_H-M   'P 1'
#
loop_
_entity.id
_entity.type
_entity.pdbx_description
1 polymer ?
#
loop_
_entity_poly.entity_id
_entity_poly.type
_entity_poly.pdbx_seq_one_letter_code
_entity_poly.pdbx_strand_id
1 'polypeptide(L)'
;MVATSHRPQLYSRVSVSSGVRSPLGTRPGGARPTPAPARAVGVYTSPGLTAREITVLKAWLDCDSKVDVGARLHIALGTVNTHLTRIRDKYSRVGRAAPTKAALVARALQDGIVKLDEL
;
A
#
# COMPACT_ATOMS: atom_id res chain seq x y z
N MET A 1 15.34 -13.61 -33.93
CA MET A 1 16.47 -13.74 -32.98
C MET A 1 16.36 -12.58 -32.00
N VAL A 2 15.72 -12.79 -30.85
CA VAL A 2 15.43 -11.72 -29.88
C VAL A 2 16.52 -11.74 -28.81
N ALA A 3 17.30 -10.67 -28.73
CA ALA A 3 18.43 -10.54 -27.82
C ALA A 3 17.93 -10.20 -26.41
N THR A 4 17.92 -11.20 -25.52
CA THR A 4 17.63 -11.03 -24.10
C THR A 4 18.87 -10.50 -23.38
N SER A 5 19.00 -9.18 -23.30
CA SER A 5 20.03 -8.54 -22.47
C SER A 5 19.73 -8.75 -21.00
N HIS A 6 20.36 -9.77 -20.40
CA HIS A 6 20.34 -10.02 -18.96
C HIS A 6 21.43 -9.16 -18.31
N ARG A 7 21.00 -8.16 -17.53
CA ARG A 7 21.84 -7.24 -16.78
C ARG A 7 22.21 -7.89 -15.44
N PRO A 8 23.48 -8.24 -15.16
CA PRO A 8 23.88 -8.72 -13.84
C PRO A 8 24.11 -7.53 -12.91
N GLN A 9 23.33 -7.42 -11.86
CA GLN A 9 23.57 -6.46 -10.77
C GLN A 9 24.63 -7.05 -9.83
N LEU A 10 25.86 -6.52 -9.96
CA LEU A 10 26.97 -6.69 -9.04
C LEU A 10 26.58 -6.13 -7.66
N TYR A 11 26.40 -7.00 -6.67
CA TYR A 11 26.46 -6.59 -5.27
C TYR A 11 27.92 -6.61 -4.83
N SER A 12 28.44 -5.43 -4.55
CA SER A 12 29.78 -5.21 -4.02
C SER A 12 29.71 -4.65 -2.61
N ARG A 13 30.77 -4.98 -1.85
CA ARG A 13 31.22 -4.41 -0.57
C ARG A 13 30.43 -4.86 0.69
N VAL A 14 31.05 -5.11 1.84
CA VAL A 14 32.45 -4.96 2.29
C VAL A 14 32.62 -5.77 3.58
N SER A 15 33.78 -6.38 3.78
CA SER A 15 34.25 -6.85 5.09
C SER A 15 34.71 -5.68 5.95
N VAL A 16 34.33 -5.64 7.21
CA VAL A 16 35.16 -5.04 8.27
C VAL A 16 35.05 -5.84 9.56
N SER A 17 36.20 -6.31 10.01
CA SER A 17 36.50 -6.81 11.35
C SER A 17 36.53 -5.64 12.35
N SER A 18 36.21 -5.88 13.63
CA SER A 18 37.11 -5.60 14.76
C SER A 18 36.36 -5.81 16.09
N GLY A 19 37.00 -6.51 17.02
CA GLY A 19 36.50 -6.69 18.38
C GLY A 19 36.86 -5.51 19.29
N VAL A 20 36.28 -5.50 20.50
CA VAL A 20 36.98 -5.12 21.73
C VAL A 20 36.11 -5.52 22.94
N ARG A 21 36.74 -6.20 23.88
CA ARG A 21 36.25 -6.49 25.24
C ARG A 21 36.24 -5.20 26.05
N SER A 22 35.25 -5.02 26.92
CA SER A 22 35.41 -4.74 28.37
C SER A 22 34.29 -3.86 28.97
N PRO A 23 34.10 -3.92 30.32
CA PRO A 23 32.79 -3.97 30.94
C PRO A 23 32.48 -2.81 31.92
N LEU A 24 31.32 -2.91 32.58
CA LEU A 24 30.80 -2.11 33.70
C LEU A 24 30.54 -0.62 33.44
N GLY A 25 29.28 -0.31 33.12
CA GLY A 25 28.69 1.02 33.18
C GLY A 25 27.39 0.98 33.98
N THR A 26 27.49 1.48 35.20
CA THR A 26 26.51 2.09 36.13
C THR A 26 25.03 2.18 35.71
N ARG A 27 24.15 1.73 36.62
CA ARG A 27 22.69 1.90 36.62
C ARG A 27 22.28 3.38 36.56
N PRO A 28 21.17 3.71 35.89
CA PRO A 28 20.27 4.72 36.43
C PRO A 28 18.81 4.24 36.49
N GLY A 29 18.16 4.63 37.59
CA GLY A 29 16.78 5.13 37.66
C GLY A 29 15.66 4.29 37.04
N GLY A 30 14.75 3.81 37.88
CA GLY A 30 13.46 3.27 37.49
C GLY A 30 12.72 4.24 36.55
N ALA A 31 12.77 3.93 35.26
CA ALA A 31 11.88 4.53 34.28
C ALA A 31 10.48 4.03 34.61
N ARG A 32 9.68 4.90 35.22
CA ARG A 32 8.22 4.81 35.19
C ARG A 32 7.82 4.42 33.76
N PRO A 33 7.10 3.31 33.52
CA PRO A 33 6.54 3.08 32.21
C PRO A 33 5.54 4.21 31.96
N THR A 34 5.95 5.18 31.15
CA THR A 34 5.00 6.05 30.48
C THR A 34 4.05 5.11 29.72
N PRO A 35 2.72 5.24 29.88
CA PRO A 35 1.83 4.53 28.99
C PRO A 35 2.18 5.00 27.57
N ALA A 36 2.70 4.08 26.76
CA ALA A 36 2.91 4.30 25.34
C ALA A 36 1.63 4.94 24.78
N PRO A 37 1.72 5.95 23.91
CA PRO A 37 0.53 6.57 23.34
C PRO A 37 -0.30 5.45 22.72
N ALA A 38 -1.51 5.24 23.27
CA ALA A 38 -2.50 4.36 22.69
C ALA A 38 -2.54 4.69 21.21
N ARG A 39 -2.13 3.73 20.39
CA ARG A 39 -1.94 3.85 18.94
C ARG A 39 -3.19 4.53 18.40
N ALA A 40 -3.09 5.82 18.11
CA ALA A 40 -4.20 6.59 17.59
C ALA A 40 -4.63 5.86 16.33
N VAL A 41 -5.79 5.22 16.41
CA VAL A 41 -6.36 4.50 15.28
C VAL A 41 -6.59 5.61 14.27
N GLY A 42 -5.69 5.72 13.30
CA GLY A 42 -5.63 6.87 12.42
C GLY A 42 -6.98 6.99 11.74
N VAL A 43 -7.76 8.00 12.13
CA VAL A 43 -8.98 8.37 11.42
C VAL A 43 -8.48 8.98 10.13
N TYR A 44 -8.23 8.13 9.15
CA TYR A 44 -7.64 8.58 7.91
C TYR A 44 -8.66 9.42 7.14
N THR A 45 -8.24 10.57 6.61
CA THR A 45 -9.11 11.47 5.83
C THR A 45 -9.73 10.74 4.65
N SER A 46 -11.03 10.46 4.72
CA SER A 46 -11.73 9.71 3.69
C SER A 46 -11.65 10.44 2.33
N PRO A 47 -11.28 9.74 1.24
CA PRO A 47 -11.06 10.34 -0.08
C PRO A 47 -12.33 10.84 -0.79
N GLY A 48 -13.52 10.73 -0.18
CA GLY A 48 -14.78 11.17 -0.80
C GLY A 48 -15.11 10.38 -2.07
N LEU A 49 -14.89 9.07 -2.05
CA LEU A 49 -15.26 8.18 -3.16
C LEU A 49 -16.78 8.10 -3.27
N THR A 50 -17.29 8.19 -4.49
CA THR A 50 -18.70 7.99 -4.81
C THR A 50 -19.05 6.50 -4.74
N ALA A 51 -20.34 6.18 -4.59
CA ALA A 51 -20.81 4.80 -4.58
C ALA A 51 -20.36 4.03 -5.85
N ARG A 52 -20.44 4.66 -7.03
CA ARG A 52 -20.01 4.03 -8.29
C ARG A 52 -18.51 3.74 -8.32
N GLU A 53 -17.69 4.66 -7.83
CA GLU A 53 -16.24 4.46 -7.74
C GLU A 53 -15.88 3.34 -6.75
N ILE A 54 -16.61 3.24 -5.64
CA ILE A 54 -16.45 2.13 -4.68
C ILE A 54 -16.77 0.79 -5.34
N THR A 55 -17.89 0.69 -6.07
CA THR A 55 -18.25 -0.54 -6.80
C THR A 55 -17.18 -0.94 -7.81
N VAL A 56 -16.65 0.03 -8.57
CA VAL A 56 -15.58 -0.23 -9.55
C VAL A 56 -14.28 -0.62 -8.85
N LEU A 57 -13.94 0.01 -7.73
CA LEU A 57 -12.77 -0.34 -6.94
C LEU A 57 -12.88 -1.78 -6.44
N LYS A 58 -13.99 -2.18 -5.83
CA LYS A 58 -14.23 -3.55 -5.36
C LYS A 58 -14.04 -4.57 -6.47
N ALA A 59 -14.76 -4.40 -7.59
CA ALA A 59 -14.64 -5.30 -8.73
C ALA A 59 -13.20 -5.36 -9.30
N TRP A 60 -12.46 -4.26 -9.28
CA TRP A 60 -11.04 -4.24 -9.68
C TRP A 60 -10.11 -4.97 -8.72
N LEU A 61 -10.46 -5.05 -7.43
CA LEU A 61 -9.68 -5.81 -6.47
C LEU A 61 -9.94 -7.31 -6.66
N ASP A 62 -11.19 -7.71 -6.90
CA ASP A 62 -11.62 -9.11 -7.14
C ASP A 62 -11.18 -9.69 -8.50
N CYS A 63 -10.80 -8.85 -9.47
CA CYS A 63 -10.44 -9.26 -10.84
C CYS A 63 -8.98 -8.98 -11.16
N ASP A 64 -8.34 -9.86 -11.93
CA ASP A 64 -6.96 -9.65 -12.40
C ASP A 64 -6.86 -8.81 -13.68
N SER A 65 -7.95 -8.74 -14.45
CA SER A 65 -8.01 -7.96 -15.69
C SER A 65 -9.09 -6.88 -15.67
N LYS A 66 -8.79 -5.75 -16.31
CA LYS A 66 -9.73 -4.63 -16.48
C LYS A 66 -10.90 -5.00 -17.40
N VAL A 67 -10.68 -5.96 -18.30
CA VAL A 67 -11.72 -6.49 -19.19
C VAL A 67 -12.78 -7.22 -18.36
N ASP A 68 -12.35 -8.04 -17.39
CA ASP A 68 -13.25 -8.80 -16.51
C ASP A 68 -14.08 -7.86 -15.62
N VAL A 69 -13.49 -6.77 -15.13
CA VAL A 69 -14.23 -5.73 -14.41
C VAL A 69 -15.32 -5.11 -15.29
N GLY A 70 -14.97 -4.79 -16.53
CA GLY A 70 -15.92 -4.23 -17.51
C GLY A 70 -17.08 -5.18 -17.79
N ALA A 71 -16.77 -6.47 -17.95
CA ALA A 71 -17.77 -7.52 -18.13
C ALA A 71 -18.67 -7.68 -16.91
N ARG A 72 -18.10 -7.75 -15.69
CA ARG A 72 -18.85 -7.89 -14.42
C ARG A 72 -19.78 -6.70 -14.13
N LEU A 73 -19.33 -5.49 -14.45
CA LEU A 73 -20.08 -4.26 -14.16
C LEU A 73 -20.87 -3.73 -15.37
N HIS A 74 -20.88 -4.47 -16.48
CA HIS A 74 -21.51 -4.11 -17.76
C HIS A 74 -21.12 -2.69 -18.24
N ILE A 75 -19.83 -2.36 -18.18
CA ILE A 75 -19.28 -1.09 -18.65
C ILE A 75 -18.09 -1.27 -19.58
N ALA A 76 -17.86 -0.29 -20.45
CA ALA A 76 -16.72 -0.30 -21.34
C ALA A 76 -15.38 -0.23 -20.57
N LEU A 77 -14.34 -0.86 -21.12
CA LEU A 77 -12.98 -0.82 -20.60
C LEU A 77 -12.46 0.63 -20.42
N GLY A 78 -12.83 1.53 -21.34
CA GLY A 78 -12.51 2.95 -21.24
C GLY A 78 -13.08 3.58 -19.96
N THR A 79 -14.33 3.25 -19.63
CA THR A 79 -15.00 3.73 -18.42
C THR A 79 -14.33 3.21 -17.15
N VAL A 80 -13.91 1.94 -17.13
CA VAL A 80 -13.12 1.37 -16.02
C VAL A 80 -11.82 2.16 -15.82
N ASN A 81 -11.08 2.43 -16.89
CA ASN A 81 -9.84 3.22 -16.82
C ASN A 81 -10.10 4.62 -16.27
N THR A 82 -11.12 5.32 -16.76
CA THR A 82 -11.48 6.65 -16.28
C THR A 82 -11.83 6.62 -14.79
N HIS A 83 -12.61 5.64 -14.33
CA HIS A 83 -12.93 5.50 -12.91
C HIS A 83 -11.68 5.24 -12.07
N LEU A 84 -10.78 4.33 -12.48
CA LEU A 84 -9.54 4.06 -11.76
C LEU A 84 -8.63 5.29 -11.68
N THR A 85 -8.53 6.09 -12.74
CA THR A 85 -7.78 7.35 -12.71
C THR A 85 -8.36 8.32 -11.69
N ARG A 86 -9.69 8.53 -11.72
CA ARG A 86 -10.37 9.42 -10.75
C ARG A 86 -10.21 8.96 -9.30
N ILE A 87 -10.30 7.65 -9.05
CA ILE A 87 -10.07 7.05 -7.74
C ILE A 87 -8.66 7.37 -7.25
N ARG A 88 -7.64 7.16 -8.10
CA ARG A 88 -6.24 7.48 -7.76
C ARG A 88 -6.05 8.96 -7.48
N ASP A 89 -6.67 9.84 -8.26
CA ASP A 89 -6.58 11.28 -8.06
C ASP A 89 -7.20 11.70 -6.72
N LYS A 90 -8.35 11.12 -6.34
CA LYS A 90 -8.98 11.37 -5.03
C LYS A 90 -8.08 10.93 -3.87
N TYR A 91 -7.46 9.77 -4.00
CA TYR A 91 -6.49 9.27 -3.03
C TYR A 91 -5.23 10.16 -2.95
N SER A 92 -4.71 10.63 -4.08
CA SER A 92 -3.59 11.57 -4.12
C SER A 92 -3.95 12.93 -3.50
N ARG A 93 -5.17 13.43 -3.69
CA ARG A 93 -5.65 14.70 -3.10
C ARG A 93 -5.68 14.69 -1.57
N VAL A 94 -5.94 13.53 -0.96
CA VAL A 94 -5.87 13.35 0.50
C VAL A 94 -4.46 12.98 0.99
N GLY A 95 -3.44 13.09 0.14
CA GLY A 95 -2.04 12.78 0.46
C GLY A 95 -1.75 11.27 0.55
N ARG A 96 -2.65 10.41 0.06
CA ARG A 96 -2.55 8.95 0.15
C ARG A 96 -2.49 8.31 -1.23
N ALA A 97 -1.53 8.73 -2.05
CA ALA A 97 -1.36 8.24 -3.43
C ALA A 97 -1.30 6.70 -3.50
N ALA A 98 -2.01 6.13 -4.49
CA ALA A 98 -2.11 4.69 -4.71
C ALA A 98 -1.90 4.35 -6.21
N PRO A 99 -0.64 4.39 -6.71
CA PRO A 99 -0.38 4.17 -8.13
C PRO A 99 -0.63 2.71 -8.57
N THR A 100 -0.36 1.74 -7.69
CA THR A 100 -0.44 0.30 -7.98
C THR A 100 -1.75 -0.32 -7.49
N LYS A 101 -2.12 -1.49 -8.04
CA LYS A 101 -3.26 -2.29 -7.54
C LYS A 101 -3.06 -2.63 -6.06
N ALA A 102 -1.86 -3.06 -5.67
CA ALA A 102 -1.52 -3.35 -4.27
C ALA A 102 -1.68 -2.13 -3.34
N ALA A 103 -1.28 -0.94 -3.79
CA ALA A 103 -1.50 0.28 -3.02
C ALA A 103 -2.99 0.59 -2.87
N LEU A 104 -3.80 0.39 -3.93
CA LEU A 104 -5.26 0.54 -3.85
C LEU A 104 -5.90 -0.46 -2.89
N VAL A 105 -5.44 -1.72 -2.86
CA VAL A 105 -5.88 -2.71 -1.85
C VAL A 105 -5.59 -2.21 -0.44
N ALA A 106 -4.35 -1.79 -0.17
CA ALA A 106 -3.96 -1.32 1.15
C ALA A 106 -4.78 -0.09 1.60
N ARG A 107 -5.09 0.84 0.68
CA ARG A 107 -5.96 1.98 0.99
C ARG A 107 -7.42 1.59 1.18
N ALA A 108 -7.95 0.69 0.35
CA ALA A 108 -9.31 0.18 0.50
C ALA A 108 -9.51 -0.55 1.84
N LEU A 109 -8.50 -1.29 2.31
CA LEU A 109 -8.49 -1.91 3.63
C LEU A 109 -8.44 -0.86 4.75
N GLN A 110 -7.59 0.16 4.63
CA GLN A 110 -7.49 1.26 5.61
C GLN A 110 -8.79 2.05 5.74
N ASP A 111 -9.49 2.28 4.63
CA ASP A 111 -10.75 3.01 4.58
C ASP A 111 -11.97 2.09 4.86
N GLY A 112 -11.76 0.79 5.07
CA GLY A 112 -12.82 -0.19 5.37
C GLY A 112 -13.76 -0.48 4.19
N ILE A 113 -13.33 -0.16 2.96
CA ILE A 113 -14.13 -0.36 1.74
C ILE A 113 -14.17 -1.86 1.39
N VAL A 114 -13.04 -2.54 1.54
CA VAL A 114 -12.88 -3.99 1.32
C VAL A 114 -12.40 -4.61 2.61
N LYS A 115 -12.86 -5.83 2.90
CA LYS A 115 -12.35 -6.64 4.01
C LYS A 115 -11.32 -7.65 3.50
N LEU A 116 -10.41 -8.07 4.37
CA LEU A 116 -9.41 -9.08 4.03
C LEU A 116 -10.04 -10.43 3.60
N ASP A 117 -11.26 -10.71 4.05
CA ASP A 117 -12.06 -11.89 3.70
C ASP A 117 -12.63 -11.86 2.28
N GLU A 118 -12.66 -10.68 1.64
CA GLU A 118 -13.22 -10.46 0.30
C GLU A 118 -12.13 -10.48 -0.81
N LEU A 119 -10.86 -10.77 -0.45
CA LEU A 119 -9.68 -10.73 -1.33
C LEU A 119 -9.30 -12.09 -1.91
#